data_AF-A0A2X2JCS9-F1
#
_entry.id   AF-A0A2X2JCS9-F1
#
_cell.length_a   1.000
_cell.length_b   1.000
_cell.length_c   1.000
_cell.angle_alpha   90.00
_cell.angle_beta   90.00
_cell.angle_gamma   90.00
#
_symmetry.space_group_name_H-M   'P 1'
#
loop_
_entity.id
_entity.type
_entity.pdbx_description
1 polymer ?
#
loop_
_entity_poly.entity_id
_entity_poly.type
_entity_poly.pdbx_seq_one_letter_code
_entity_poly.pdbx_strand_id
1 'polypeptide(L)'
;MNFINQNNNQNPSSTHNKLFFSSERWIRGLKCASLFYHWELVKSYESVFNLLKMYQHWSSQERHQVNDLLLKHLIDIWPFTDRTIRIWSCMHIGPYGMIARVLIVLGFKVAVLLRSDVYEEQVAIYRKQFKLSFGKDATESDLLFIRSDVGNPLLRLKDAISKGFQVVIFIDGQLSKNEHGKGWAKVNLYNSDINLREGILGLSYWTQIPITSLFLTIVDEKIKLRYVQDIAVKNKLDYHNVLQSIFKPIHHLKIEELIQWEFLPIIFDHTTIQDGYKNIRSSLWLPLYMQNKEMLFDITTGRSVWVAQNEFKIISGKFRAFFK
;
A
#
# COMPACT_ATOMS: atom_id res chain seq x y z
N MET A 1 25.71 -36.85 42.83
CA MET A 1 25.20 -35.46 42.89
C MET A 1 25.28 -34.88 41.49
N ASN A 2 24.18 -34.94 40.74
CA ASN A 2 24.07 -34.31 39.43
C ASN A 2 23.08 -33.14 39.57
N PHE A 3 23.59 -31.92 39.47
CA PHE A 3 22.77 -30.72 39.47
C PHE A 3 22.06 -30.60 38.12
N ILE A 4 20.74 -30.76 38.18
CA ILE A 4 19.81 -30.39 37.13
C ILE A 4 19.88 -28.87 36.99
N ASN A 5 20.39 -28.40 35.86
CA ASN A 5 20.44 -26.99 35.52
C ASN A 5 19.00 -26.55 35.19
N GLN A 6 18.35 -25.87 36.14
CA GLN A 6 17.06 -25.24 35.93
C GLN A 6 17.24 -24.12 34.90
N ASN A 7 16.67 -24.31 33.72
CA ASN A 7 16.52 -23.26 32.71
C ASN A 7 15.68 -22.12 33.31
N ASN A 8 16.37 -21.05 33.71
CA ASN A 8 15.75 -19.78 34.06
C ASN A 8 14.98 -19.26 32.84
N ASN A 9 13.65 -19.17 33.00
CA ASN A 9 12.75 -18.37 32.19
C ASN A 9 13.22 -16.90 32.20
N GLN A 10 14.13 -16.54 31.29
CA GLN A 10 14.50 -15.15 31.09
C GLN A 10 13.31 -14.42 30.46
N ASN A 11 12.61 -13.66 31.31
CA ASN A 11 11.66 -12.65 30.85
C ASN A 11 12.37 -11.77 29.80
N PRO A 12 11.76 -11.53 28.62
CA PRO A 12 12.36 -10.67 27.61
C PRO A 12 12.73 -9.34 28.27
N SER A 13 13.98 -8.90 28.10
CA SER A 13 14.48 -7.67 28.73
C SER A 13 13.57 -6.50 28.38
N SER A 14 13.39 -5.57 29.32
CA SER A 14 12.55 -4.36 29.14
C SER A 14 12.92 -3.59 27.87
N THR A 15 14.19 -3.63 27.46
CA THR A 15 14.73 -3.05 26.23
C THR A 15 14.11 -3.67 24.97
N HIS A 16 13.97 -5.00 24.89
CA HIS A 16 13.37 -5.66 23.73
C HIS A 16 11.89 -5.30 23.55
N ASN A 17 11.15 -5.06 24.64
CA ASN A 17 9.76 -4.63 24.58
C ASN A 17 9.64 -3.24 23.96
N LYS A 18 10.46 -2.29 24.43
CA LYS A 18 10.48 -0.92 23.92
C LYS A 18 10.77 -0.88 22.42
N LEU A 19 11.79 -1.61 21.96
CA LEU A 19 12.15 -1.67 20.55
C LEU A 19 11.03 -2.18 19.64
N PHE A 20 10.29 -3.20 20.09
CA PHE A 20 9.14 -3.72 19.33
C PHE A 20 8.02 -2.68 19.23
N PHE A 21 7.58 -2.13 20.38
CA PHE A 21 6.47 -1.18 20.44
C PHE A 21 6.81 0.22 19.92
N SER A 22 8.08 0.49 19.61
CA SER A 22 8.54 1.71 18.96
C SER A 22 8.85 1.54 17.48
N SER A 23 8.75 0.32 16.95
CA SER A 23 9.06 0.07 15.54
C SER A 23 8.02 0.76 14.65
N GLU A 24 8.46 1.30 13.51
CA GLU A 24 7.57 1.89 12.50
C GLU A 24 6.47 0.89 12.09
N ARG A 25 6.86 -0.38 11.96
CA ARG A 25 5.97 -1.49 11.65
C ARG A 25 4.84 -1.64 12.66
N TRP A 26 5.15 -1.56 13.95
CA TRP A 26 4.14 -1.64 15.00
C TRP A 26 3.18 -0.46 14.96
N ILE A 27 3.73 0.76 14.86
CA ILE A 27 2.94 2.00 14.81
C ILE A 27 1.99 1.99 13.60
N ARG A 28 2.48 1.60 12.43
CA ARG A 28 1.65 1.48 11.22
C ARG A 28 0.58 0.40 11.38
N GLY A 29 0.89 -0.72 12.02
CA GLY A 29 -0.08 -1.76 12.34
C GLY A 29 -1.21 -1.27 13.24
N LEU A 30 -0.90 -0.49 14.28
CA LEU A 30 -1.90 0.12 15.16
C LEU A 30 -2.85 1.05 14.38
N LYS A 31 -2.32 1.88 13.49
CA LYS A 31 -3.12 2.76 12.62
C LYS A 31 -4.03 1.97 11.69
N CYS A 32 -3.52 0.92 11.04
CA CYS A 32 -4.32 0.02 10.21
C CYS A 32 -5.44 -0.64 11.01
N ALA A 33 -5.15 -1.12 12.22
CA ALA A 33 -6.14 -1.75 13.08
C ALA A 33 -7.24 -0.80 13.51
N SER A 34 -6.90 0.44 13.86
CA SER A 34 -7.89 1.48 14.16
C SER A 34 -8.73 1.81 12.93
N LEU A 35 -8.10 1.99 11.77
CA LEU A 35 -8.82 2.24 10.51
C LEU A 35 -9.82 1.12 10.20
N PHE A 36 -9.41 -0.15 10.27
CA PHE A 36 -10.30 -1.29 10.01
C PHE A 36 -11.41 -1.42 11.05
N TYR A 37 -11.14 -1.02 12.30
CA TYR A 37 -12.16 -0.96 13.33
C TYR A 37 -13.23 0.09 12.99
N HIS A 38 -12.80 1.28 12.54
CA HIS A 38 -13.70 2.35 12.10
C HIS A 38 -14.46 2.01 10.82
N TRP A 39 -13.88 1.19 9.94
CA TRP A 39 -14.55 0.61 8.77
C TRP A 39 -15.47 -0.55 9.12
N GLU A 40 -15.57 -0.90 10.40
CA GLU A 40 -16.34 -2.03 10.92
C GLU A 40 -15.94 -3.41 10.35
N LEU A 41 -14.72 -3.51 9.81
CA LEU A 41 -14.16 -4.76 9.31
C LEU A 41 -13.65 -5.65 10.45
N VAL A 42 -13.23 -5.05 11.56
CA VAL A 42 -12.87 -5.75 12.81
C VAL A 42 -13.63 -5.14 13.98
N LYS A 43 -14.06 -5.97 14.94
CA LYS A 43 -14.97 -5.52 16.03
C LYS A 43 -14.55 -5.99 17.41
N SER A 44 -13.79 -7.06 17.52
CA SER A 44 -13.36 -7.65 18.80
C SER A 44 -11.85 -7.51 19.01
N TYR A 45 -11.42 -7.65 20.27
CA TYR A 45 -10.00 -7.73 20.62
C TYR A 45 -9.33 -8.83 19.79
N GLU A 46 -9.86 -10.05 19.79
CA GLU A 46 -9.31 -11.17 18.99
C GLU A 46 -9.12 -10.83 17.50
N SER A 47 -10.13 -10.23 16.85
CA SER A 47 -10.03 -9.83 15.44
C SER A 47 -8.94 -8.77 15.18
N VAL A 48 -8.78 -7.82 16.10
CA VAL A 48 -7.70 -6.82 16.05
C VAL A 48 -6.33 -7.47 16.23
N PHE A 49 -6.20 -8.45 17.12
CA PHE A 49 -4.94 -9.17 17.32
C PHE A 49 -4.54 -9.97 16.09
N ASN A 50 -5.49 -10.71 15.51
CA ASN A 50 -5.26 -11.46 14.29
C ASN A 50 -4.82 -10.53 13.14
N LEU A 51 -5.51 -9.40 12.98
CA LEU A 51 -5.13 -8.37 12.02
C LEU A 51 -3.70 -7.86 12.22
N LEU A 52 -3.32 -7.54 13.47
CA LEU A 52 -1.97 -7.08 13.79
C LEU A 52 -0.92 -8.17 13.49
N LYS A 53 -1.19 -9.44 13.83
CA LYS A 53 -0.31 -10.57 13.47
C LYS A 53 -0.11 -10.66 11.96
N MET A 54 -1.19 -10.61 11.18
CA MET A 54 -1.14 -10.65 9.72
C MET A 54 -0.36 -9.46 9.15
N TYR A 55 -0.61 -8.25 9.67
CA TYR A 55 0.10 -7.04 9.25
C TYR A 55 1.60 -7.13 9.56
N GLN A 56 1.98 -7.57 10.77
CA GLN A 56 3.38 -7.73 11.16
C GLN A 56 4.09 -8.75 10.27
N HIS A 57 3.42 -9.85 9.93
CA HIS A 57 3.95 -10.84 8.99
C HIS A 57 4.16 -10.24 7.60
N TRP A 58 3.12 -9.62 7.01
CA TRP A 58 3.20 -8.99 5.69
C TRP A 58 4.30 -7.93 5.60
N SER A 59 4.31 -6.98 6.53
CA SER A 59 5.28 -5.88 6.57
C SER A 59 6.71 -6.31 6.94
N SER A 60 6.91 -7.59 7.25
CA SER A 60 8.23 -8.19 7.42
C SER A 60 8.82 -8.75 6.13
N GLN A 61 7.99 -8.92 5.10
CA GLN A 61 8.43 -9.35 3.78
C GLN A 61 9.13 -8.19 3.05
N GLU A 62 10.11 -8.52 2.22
CA GLU A 62 10.79 -7.52 1.38
C GLU A 62 9.83 -7.00 0.30
N ARG A 63 9.69 -5.69 0.18
CA ARG A 63 8.73 -5.05 -0.74
C ARG A 63 9.02 -5.34 -2.23
N HIS A 64 10.27 -5.63 -2.54
CA HIS A 64 10.78 -5.84 -3.90
C HIS A 64 11.48 -7.18 -4.05
N GLN A 65 10.88 -8.26 -3.53
CA GLN A 65 11.42 -9.59 -3.77
C GLN A 65 11.56 -9.83 -5.28
N VAL A 66 12.77 -10.25 -5.67
CA VAL A 66 13.01 -10.90 -6.97
C VAL A 66 12.41 -12.30 -6.87
N ASN A 67 11.09 -12.37 -6.81
CA ASN A 67 10.37 -13.63 -6.75
C ASN A 67 9.96 -14.01 -8.17
N ASP A 68 10.87 -14.72 -8.84
CA ASP A 68 10.68 -15.15 -10.23
C ASP A 68 9.51 -16.14 -10.37
N LEU A 69 9.18 -16.88 -9.29
CA LEU A 69 8.00 -17.76 -9.27
C LEU A 69 6.71 -16.96 -9.32
N LEU A 70 6.60 -15.91 -8.50
CA LEU A 70 5.44 -15.01 -8.51
C LEU A 70 5.35 -14.25 -9.85
N LEU A 71 6.46 -13.79 -10.41
CA LEU A 71 6.47 -13.14 -11.72
C LEU A 71 6.03 -14.10 -12.84
N LYS A 72 6.51 -15.34 -12.83
CA LYS A 72 6.06 -16.38 -13.77
C LYS A 72 4.56 -16.64 -13.63
N HIS A 73 4.08 -16.83 -12.41
CA HIS A 73 2.65 -17.00 -12.15
C HIS A 73 1.83 -15.79 -12.64
N LEU A 74 2.32 -14.56 -12.47
CA LEU A 74 1.68 -13.36 -12.99
C LEU A 74 1.57 -13.36 -14.51
N ILE A 75 2.64 -13.76 -15.21
CA ILE A 75 2.67 -13.90 -16.68
C ILE A 75 1.61 -14.91 -17.12
N ASP A 76 1.53 -16.07 -16.44
CA ASP A 76 0.59 -17.15 -16.78
C ASP A 76 -0.89 -16.72 -16.64
N ILE A 77 -1.21 -15.83 -15.69
CA ILE A 77 -2.57 -15.33 -15.45
C ILE A 77 -2.82 -13.95 -16.09
N TRP A 78 -1.88 -13.42 -16.86
CA TRP A 78 -1.99 -12.07 -17.42
C TRP A 78 -3.07 -12.02 -18.52
N PRO A 79 -4.16 -11.24 -18.35
CA PRO A 79 -5.31 -11.36 -19.24
C PRO A 79 -5.19 -10.57 -20.55
N PHE A 80 -4.08 -9.84 -20.74
CA PHE A 80 -3.93 -8.92 -21.88
C PHE A 80 -2.89 -9.45 -22.87
N THR A 81 -3.36 -10.02 -23.97
CA THR A 81 -2.51 -10.55 -25.04
C THR A 81 -2.39 -9.62 -26.25
N ASP A 82 -3.30 -8.66 -26.39
CA ASP A 82 -3.25 -7.69 -27.48
C ASP A 82 -2.15 -6.63 -27.26
N ARG A 83 -1.76 -5.95 -28.34
CA ARG A 83 -0.75 -4.88 -28.32
C ARG A 83 -1.36 -3.48 -28.14
N THR A 84 -2.60 -3.38 -27.67
CA THR A 84 -3.28 -2.10 -27.46
C THR A 84 -2.56 -1.29 -26.38
N ILE A 85 -2.35 -0.02 -26.66
CA ILE A 85 -1.73 0.92 -25.72
C ILE A 85 -2.72 1.23 -24.61
N ARG A 86 -2.26 1.12 -23.36
CA ARG A 86 -3.09 1.34 -22.17
C ARG A 86 -2.44 2.31 -21.20
N ILE A 87 -3.31 3.02 -20.48
CA ILE A 87 -2.97 3.76 -19.27
C ILE A 87 -3.33 2.85 -18.09
N TRP A 88 -2.31 2.33 -17.41
CA TRP A 88 -2.43 1.46 -16.25
C TRP A 88 -2.55 2.28 -14.97
N SER A 89 -3.75 2.32 -14.40
CA SER A 89 -4.03 2.92 -13.09
C SER A 89 -3.79 1.89 -12.00
N CYS A 90 -2.68 2.05 -11.28
CA CYS A 90 -2.22 1.09 -10.28
C CYS A 90 -2.31 1.66 -8.87
N MET A 91 -2.27 0.77 -7.89
CA MET A 91 -2.18 1.08 -6.46
C MET A 91 -0.98 0.36 -5.84
N HIS A 92 -0.44 0.88 -4.74
CA HIS A 92 0.63 0.23 -3.99
C HIS A 92 0.07 -0.86 -3.07
N ILE A 93 -0.67 -1.81 -3.66
CA ILE A 93 -1.25 -2.97 -2.99
C ILE A 93 -0.49 -4.22 -3.44
N GLY A 94 -0.10 -5.06 -2.48
CA GLY A 94 0.55 -6.33 -2.76
C GLY A 94 1.90 -6.16 -3.48
N PRO A 95 2.28 -7.08 -4.40
CA PRO A 95 3.53 -7.01 -5.14
C PRO A 95 3.43 -6.05 -6.34
N TYR A 96 2.97 -4.83 -6.12
CA TYR A 96 2.61 -3.85 -7.17
C TYR A 96 3.75 -3.53 -8.15
N GLY A 97 5.01 -3.62 -7.72
CA GLY A 97 6.19 -3.45 -8.60
C GLY A 97 6.28 -4.51 -9.71
N MET A 98 5.57 -5.65 -9.59
CA MET A 98 5.53 -6.66 -10.64
C MET A 98 4.75 -6.23 -11.88
N ILE A 99 3.85 -5.23 -11.77
CA ILE A 99 3.01 -4.77 -12.89
C ILE A 99 3.88 -4.25 -14.04
N ALA A 100 4.83 -3.35 -13.76
CA ALA A 100 5.74 -2.87 -14.79
C ALA A 100 6.69 -3.99 -15.26
N ARG A 101 7.13 -4.89 -14.36
CA ARG A 101 8.02 -6.01 -14.70
C ARG A 101 7.37 -6.99 -15.68
N VAL A 102 6.09 -7.35 -15.50
CA VAL A 102 5.39 -8.25 -16.43
C VAL A 102 5.23 -7.61 -17.81
N LEU A 103 4.91 -6.31 -17.87
CA LEU A 103 4.86 -5.59 -19.14
C LEU A 103 6.21 -5.59 -19.86
N ILE A 104 7.31 -5.41 -19.11
CA ILE A 104 8.67 -5.51 -19.65
C ILE A 104 8.93 -6.90 -20.22
N VAL A 105 8.67 -7.97 -19.45
CA VAL A 105 8.90 -9.35 -19.88
C VAL A 105 8.09 -9.71 -21.14
N LEU A 106 6.87 -9.18 -21.25
CA LEU A 106 6.01 -9.35 -22.42
C LEU A 106 6.46 -8.51 -23.64
N GLY A 107 7.57 -7.78 -23.54
CA GLY A 107 8.17 -7.02 -24.64
C GLY A 107 7.44 -5.71 -24.97
N PHE A 108 6.69 -5.15 -24.02
CA PHE A 108 6.11 -3.82 -24.20
C PHE A 108 7.14 -2.73 -23.92
N LYS A 109 7.00 -1.60 -24.63
CA LYS A 109 7.61 -0.34 -24.22
C LYS A 109 6.88 0.16 -22.99
N VAL A 110 7.59 0.53 -21.92
CA VAL A 110 6.97 0.90 -20.64
C VAL A 110 7.43 2.29 -20.19
N ALA A 111 6.46 3.17 -19.95
CA ALA A 111 6.67 4.46 -19.34
C ALA A 111 6.13 4.45 -17.92
N VAL A 112 6.97 4.74 -16.92
CA VAL A 112 6.58 4.71 -15.50
C VAL A 112 6.69 6.11 -14.91
N LEU A 113 5.61 6.57 -14.28
CA LEU A 113 5.61 7.80 -13.49
C LEU A 113 6.11 7.50 -12.07
N LEU A 114 7.20 8.15 -11.66
CA LEU A 114 7.88 7.93 -10.38
C LEU A 114 8.08 9.25 -9.64
N ARG A 115 8.03 9.24 -8.30
CA ARG A 115 8.46 10.40 -7.50
C ARG A 115 9.98 10.49 -7.45
N SER A 116 10.52 11.69 -7.25
CA SER A 116 11.97 11.90 -7.19
C SER A 116 12.66 11.16 -6.05
N ASP A 117 12.00 10.93 -4.92
CA ASP A 117 12.55 10.26 -3.74
C ASP A 117 12.77 8.75 -3.92
N VAL A 118 12.02 8.11 -4.83
CA VAL A 118 12.16 6.68 -5.15
C VAL A 118 12.72 6.44 -6.55
N TYR A 119 13.01 7.51 -7.30
CA TYR A 119 13.32 7.44 -8.73
C TYR A 119 14.50 6.51 -9.04
N GLU A 120 15.66 6.76 -8.44
CA GLU A 120 16.89 6.03 -8.77
C GLU A 120 16.80 4.54 -8.41
N GLU A 121 16.23 4.22 -7.24
CA GLU A 121 16.04 2.84 -6.79
C GLU A 121 15.12 2.06 -7.75
N GLN A 122 13.97 2.63 -8.09
CA GLN A 122 13.00 1.98 -8.95
C GLN A 122 13.52 1.84 -10.39
N VAL A 123 14.21 2.86 -10.92
CA VAL A 123 14.86 2.81 -12.24
C VAL A 123 15.86 1.66 -12.32
N ALA A 124 16.70 1.49 -11.29
CA ALA A 124 17.68 0.41 -11.24
C ALA A 124 17.01 -0.98 -11.28
N ILE A 125 15.91 -1.17 -10.53
CA ILE A 125 15.14 -2.42 -10.51
C ILE A 125 14.59 -2.75 -11.90
N TYR A 126 13.93 -1.80 -12.56
CA TYR A 126 13.31 -2.03 -13.88
C TYR A 126 14.34 -2.23 -14.99
N ARG A 127 15.45 -1.49 -14.98
CA ARG A 127 16.56 -1.70 -15.93
C ARG A 127 17.21 -3.07 -15.75
N LYS A 128 17.41 -3.50 -14.50
CA LYS A 128 17.90 -4.86 -14.20
C LYS A 128 16.95 -5.92 -14.76
N GLN A 129 15.65 -5.78 -14.54
CA GLN A 129 14.64 -6.70 -15.10
C GLN A 129 14.71 -6.75 -16.63
N PHE A 130 14.83 -5.60 -17.30
CA PHE A 130 14.93 -5.55 -18.76
C PHE A 130 16.16 -6.29 -19.27
N LYS A 131 17.33 -6.03 -18.66
CA LYS A 131 18.57 -6.72 -19.00
C LYS A 131 18.48 -8.23 -18.83
N LEU A 132 17.85 -8.69 -17.74
CA LEU A 132 17.60 -10.11 -17.50
C LEU A 132 16.67 -10.72 -18.55
N SER A 133 15.70 -9.96 -19.06
CA SER A 133 14.68 -10.46 -20.00
C SER A 133 15.18 -10.49 -21.45
N PHE A 134 16.04 -9.54 -21.84
CA PHE A 134 16.44 -9.34 -23.25
C PHE A 134 17.94 -9.43 -23.52
N GLY A 135 18.78 -9.61 -22.49
CA GLY A 135 20.24 -9.70 -22.64
C GLY A 135 20.94 -8.41 -23.07
N LYS A 136 20.24 -7.27 -23.08
CA LYS A 136 20.76 -5.95 -23.45
C LYS A 136 20.32 -4.87 -22.46
N ASP A 137 21.07 -3.78 -22.36
CA ASP A 137 20.66 -2.63 -21.56
C ASP A 137 19.46 -1.91 -22.23
N ALA A 138 18.53 -1.41 -21.40
CA ALA A 138 17.36 -0.69 -21.86
C ALA A 138 17.74 0.70 -22.39
N THR A 139 17.20 1.09 -23.53
CA THR A 139 17.28 2.48 -24.01
C THR A 139 16.01 3.27 -23.66
N GLU A 140 16.00 4.57 -23.91
CA GLU A 140 14.79 5.39 -23.76
C GLU A 140 13.65 5.01 -24.73
N SER A 141 13.94 4.26 -25.80
CA SER A 141 12.90 3.71 -26.68
C SER A 141 12.24 2.45 -26.13
N ASP A 142 12.86 1.82 -25.13
CA ASP A 142 12.37 0.62 -24.45
C ASP A 142 11.67 0.99 -23.14
N LEU A 143 12.36 1.75 -22.28
CA LEU A 143 11.89 2.17 -20.96
C LEU A 143 12.03 3.67 -20.78
N LEU A 144 10.93 4.32 -20.37
CA LEU A 144 10.90 5.74 -20.10
C LEU A 144 10.49 5.99 -18.65
N PHE A 145 11.30 6.73 -17.90
CA PHE A 145 10.98 7.09 -16.51
C PHE A 145 10.73 8.59 -16.43
N ILE A 146 9.57 8.96 -15.88
CA ILE A 146 9.11 10.34 -15.79
C ILE A 146 8.97 10.69 -14.32
N ARG A 147 9.67 11.74 -13.86
CA ARG A 147 9.52 12.28 -12.51
C ARG A 147 8.19 13.00 -12.38
N SER A 148 7.41 12.67 -11.34
CA SER A 148 6.05 13.21 -11.13
C SER A 148 6.02 14.65 -10.63
N ASP A 149 7.14 15.12 -10.11
CA ASP A 149 7.33 16.40 -9.42
C ASP A 149 8.22 17.38 -10.20
N VAL A 150 8.56 17.06 -11.46
CA VAL A 150 9.43 17.89 -12.30
C VAL A 150 8.78 18.21 -13.65
N GLY A 151 8.71 19.51 -13.97
CA GLY A 151 8.23 20.01 -15.26
C GLY A 151 6.75 19.71 -15.50
N ASN A 152 6.40 19.24 -16.71
CA ASN A 152 5.04 18.84 -17.08
C ASN A 152 4.99 17.32 -17.35
N PRO A 153 4.83 16.49 -16.30
CA PRO A 153 4.86 15.03 -16.45
C PRO A 153 3.72 14.51 -17.33
N LEU A 154 2.52 15.13 -17.30
CA LEU A 154 1.40 14.69 -18.11
C LEU A 154 1.65 14.88 -19.61
N LEU A 155 2.31 15.97 -20.01
CA LEU A 155 2.69 16.18 -21.41
C LEU A 155 3.71 15.10 -21.86
N ARG A 156 4.71 14.79 -21.02
CA ARG A 156 5.67 13.73 -21.32
C ARG A 156 5.01 12.35 -21.42
N LEU A 157 4.02 12.07 -20.58
CA LEU A 157 3.24 10.82 -20.65
C LEU A 157 2.39 10.76 -21.92
N LYS A 158 1.79 11.88 -22.34
CA LYS A 158 1.08 11.98 -23.63
C LYS A 158 2.02 11.65 -24.80
N ASP A 159 3.23 12.20 -24.79
CA ASP A 159 4.24 11.91 -25.81
C ASP A 159 4.73 10.46 -25.75
N ALA A 160 4.74 9.83 -24.57
CA ALA A 160 5.05 8.41 -24.45
C ALA A 160 3.97 7.55 -25.09
N ILE A 161 2.69 7.86 -24.84
CA ILE A 161 1.55 7.14 -25.45
C ILE A 161 1.62 7.21 -26.98
N SER A 162 1.89 8.39 -27.56
CA SER A 162 2.00 8.53 -29.02
C SER A 162 3.18 7.75 -29.62
N LYS A 163 4.20 7.44 -28.83
CA LYS A 163 5.35 6.59 -29.21
C LYS A 163 5.13 5.09 -28.95
N GLY A 164 3.93 4.71 -28.51
CA GLY A 164 3.52 3.32 -28.27
C GLY A 164 3.96 2.76 -26.92
N PHE A 165 4.15 3.61 -25.90
CA PHE A 165 4.44 3.15 -24.55
C PHE A 165 3.17 2.78 -23.78
N GLN A 166 3.22 1.65 -23.08
CA GLN A 166 2.33 1.35 -21.97
C GLN A 166 2.66 2.30 -20.82
N VAL A 167 1.68 3.05 -20.31
CA VAL A 167 1.90 4.04 -19.26
C VAL A 167 1.45 3.48 -17.91
N VAL A 168 2.36 3.36 -16.95
CA VAL A 168 2.09 2.88 -15.58
C VAL A 168 2.10 4.06 -14.61
N ILE A 169 0.98 4.25 -13.90
CA ILE A 169 0.80 5.32 -12.93
C ILE A 169 0.22 4.75 -11.64
N PHE A 170 0.92 4.95 -10.53
CA PHE A 170 0.38 4.67 -9.20
C PHE A 170 -0.37 5.90 -8.66
N ILE A 171 -1.70 5.80 -8.56
CA ILE A 171 -2.57 6.96 -8.32
C ILE A 171 -2.77 7.31 -6.85
N ASP A 172 -2.34 6.43 -5.94
CA ASP A 172 -2.35 6.56 -4.49
C ASP A 172 -1.02 7.07 -3.89
N GLY A 173 -0.02 7.39 -4.73
CA GLY A 173 1.34 7.77 -4.32
C GLY A 173 1.49 9.12 -3.60
N GLN A 174 0.42 9.68 -3.02
CA GLN A 174 0.48 10.86 -2.17
C GLN A 174 -0.50 10.75 -1.01
N LEU A 175 -0.05 10.05 0.01
CA LEU A 175 -0.52 10.24 1.36
C LEU A 175 0.66 10.72 2.20
N SER A 176 1.18 11.91 1.91
CA SER A 176 2.14 12.58 2.80
C SER A 176 1.78 14.06 2.86
N LYS A 177 1.93 14.64 4.07
CA LYS A 177 1.32 15.88 4.55
C LYS A 177 1.23 17.05 3.55
N ASN A 178 0.09 17.75 3.62
CA ASN A 178 -0.17 19.14 3.18
C ASN A 178 -0.51 19.42 1.72
N GLU A 179 -0.76 18.43 0.88
CA GLU A 179 -1.16 18.69 -0.50
C GLU A 179 -2.66 18.43 -0.72
N HIS A 180 -3.50 19.31 -0.16
CA HIS A 180 -4.86 19.57 -0.69
C HIS A 180 -4.78 20.40 -1.99
N GLY A 181 -3.82 20.05 -2.84
CA GLY A 181 -3.44 20.82 -4.02
C GLY A 181 -4.26 20.48 -5.26
N LYS A 182 -4.13 21.33 -6.27
CA LYS A 182 -4.60 21.08 -7.64
C LYS A 182 -4.01 19.75 -8.14
N GLY A 183 -4.80 18.92 -8.83
CA GLY A 183 -4.33 17.61 -9.31
C GLY A 183 -4.81 16.42 -8.47
N TRP A 184 -5.61 16.64 -7.43
CA TRP A 184 -6.13 15.63 -6.51
C TRP A 184 -7.64 15.64 -6.47
N ALA A 185 -8.23 14.45 -6.47
CA ALA A 185 -9.66 14.28 -6.30
C ALA A 185 -9.94 13.30 -5.17
N LYS A 186 -10.96 13.65 -4.35
CA LYS A 186 -11.45 12.79 -3.28
C LYS A 186 -12.30 11.66 -3.87
N VAL A 187 -12.12 10.47 -3.32
CA VAL A 187 -13.00 9.31 -3.49
C VAL A 187 -13.32 8.72 -2.12
N ASN A 188 -14.44 7.99 -2.05
CA ASN A 188 -14.90 7.39 -0.80
C ASN A 188 -14.48 5.93 -0.70
N LEU A 189 -13.93 5.56 0.45
CA LEU A 189 -13.69 4.19 0.88
C LEU A 189 -14.27 3.98 2.27
N TYR A 190 -15.28 3.11 2.38
CA TYR A 190 -16.08 2.97 3.60
C TYR A 190 -16.57 4.34 4.11
N ASN A 191 -16.15 4.76 5.31
CA ASN A 191 -16.44 6.06 5.91
C ASN A 191 -15.22 7.00 5.93
N SER A 192 -14.24 6.77 5.04
CA SER A 192 -13.04 7.59 4.87
C SER A 192 -12.98 8.23 3.48
N ASP A 193 -12.47 9.46 3.45
CA ASP A 193 -12.08 10.16 2.21
C ASP A 193 -10.63 9.78 1.85
N ILE A 194 -10.39 9.47 0.59
CA ILE A 194 -9.05 9.20 0.05
C ILE A 194 -8.80 10.15 -1.12
N ASN A 195 -7.64 10.78 -1.15
CA ASN A 195 -7.23 11.62 -2.27
C ASN A 195 -6.43 10.79 -3.27
N LEU A 196 -6.79 10.86 -4.55
CA LEU A 196 -6.11 10.18 -5.65
C LEU A 196 -5.70 11.18 -6.74
N ARG A 197 -4.63 10.86 -7.48
CA ARG A 197 -4.14 11.71 -8.58
C ARG A 197 -5.17 11.78 -9.71
N GLU A 198 -5.72 12.96 -9.96
CA GLU A 198 -6.69 13.19 -11.04
C GLU A 198 -6.03 13.27 -12.43
N GLY A 199 -4.70 13.50 -12.47
CA GLY A 199 -3.95 13.69 -13.71
C GLY A 199 -4.09 12.54 -14.72
N ILE A 200 -4.35 11.32 -14.24
CA ILE A 200 -4.63 10.15 -15.08
C ILE A 200 -5.89 10.34 -15.95
N LEU A 201 -6.90 11.02 -15.42
CA LEU A 201 -8.15 11.31 -16.11
C LEU A 201 -7.92 12.33 -17.22
N GLY A 202 -7.11 13.35 -16.94
CA GLY A 202 -6.66 14.32 -17.94
C GLY A 202 -5.87 13.66 -19.07
N LEU A 203 -4.97 12.73 -18.73
CA LEU A 203 -4.20 11.99 -19.72
C LEU A 203 -5.10 11.14 -20.63
N SER A 204 -6.05 10.41 -20.04
CA SER A 204 -7.04 9.62 -20.80
C SER A 204 -7.89 10.51 -21.71
N TYR A 205 -8.43 11.61 -21.18
CA TYR A 205 -9.22 12.58 -21.95
C TYR A 205 -8.43 13.19 -23.13
N TRP A 206 -7.15 13.53 -22.94
CA TRP A 206 -6.34 14.12 -24.01
C TRP A 206 -5.90 13.13 -25.08
N THR A 207 -5.76 11.86 -24.73
CA THR A 207 -5.24 10.83 -25.65
C THR A 207 -6.33 9.95 -26.23
N GLN A 208 -7.56 10.03 -25.70
CA GLN A 208 -8.67 9.12 -26.01
C GLN A 208 -8.32 7.63 -25.75
N ILE A 209 -7.26 7.37 -24.98
CA ILE A 209 -6.88 6.03 -24.52
C ILE A 209 -7.61 5.78 -23.20
N PRO A 210 -8.38 4.69 -23.07
CA PRO A 210 -9.11 4.42 -21.85
C PRO A 210 -8.19 3.95 -20.73
N ILE A 211 -8.65 4.10 -19.49
CA ILE A 211 -7.90 3.70 -18.30
C ILE A 211 -8.20 2.24 -18.00
N THR A 212 -7.16 1.44 -17.81
CA THR A 212 -7.26 0.11 -17.21
C THR A 212 -6.75 0.19 -15.78
N SER A 213 -7.65 0.01 -14.80
CA SER A 213 -7.24 -0.11 -13.40
C SER A 213 -6.76 -1.52 -13.11
N LEU A 214 -5.65 -1.67 -12.40
CA LEU A 214 -5.09 -2.96 -12.03
C LEU A 214 -4.35 -2.90 -10.70
N PHE A 215 -4.54 -3.91 -9.87
CA PHE A 215 -3.73 -4.10 -8.67
C PHE A 215 -3.58 -5.58 -8.34
N LEU A 216 -2.57 -5.87 -7.52
CA LEU A 216 -2.15 -7.22 -7.18
C LEU A 216 -2.29 -7.45 -5.69
N THR A 217 -2.56 -8.68 -5.29
CA THR A 217 -2.54 -9.13 -3.89
C THR A 217 -1.96 -10.54 -3.85
N ILE A 218 -1.45 -10.97 -2.71
CA ILE A 218 -0.99 -12.34 -2.48
C ILE A 218 -1.93 -13.01 -1.49
N VAL A 219 -2.54 -14.12 -1.89
CA VAL A 219 -3.37 -14.96 -1.03
C VAL A 219 -2.90 -16.39 -1.24
N ASP A 220 -2.58 -17.09 -0.15
CA ASP A 220 -2.05 -18.45 -0.18
C ASP A 220 -0.83 -18.58 -1.13
N GLU A 221 0.12 -17.66 -1.00
CA GLU A 221 1.35 -17.58 -1.81
C GLU A 221 1.12 -17.41 -3.32
N LYS A 222 -0.10 -17.12 -3.75
CA LYS A 222 -0.46 -16.91 -5.16
C LYS A 222 -0.89 -15.47 -5.40
N ILE A 223 -0.49 -14.96 -6.56
CA ILE A 223 -0.98 -13.65 -7.01
C ILE A 223 -2.47 -13.75 -7.35
N LYS A 224 -3.25 -12.82 -6.81
CA LYS A 224 -4.57 -12.47 -7.31
C LYS A 224 -4.46 -11.14 -8.04
N LEU A 225 -4.73 -11.18 -9.34
CA LEU A 225 -4.80 -10.02 -10.21
C LEU A 225 -6.25 -9.55 -10.27
N ARG A 226 -6.50 -8.27 -10.02
CA ARG A 226 -7.82 -7.64 -10.21
C ARG A 226 -7.69 -6.44 -11.12
N TYR A 227 -8.68 -6.26 -11.99
CA TYR A 227 -8.66 -5.17 -12.94
C TYR A 227 -10.07 -4.69 -13.31
N VAL A 228 -10.14 -3.46 -13.80
CA VAL A 228 -11.29 -2.90 -14.50
C VAL A 228 -10.78 -2.32 -15.82
N GLN A 229 -11.29 -2.84 -16.92
CA GLN A 229 -10.85 -2.50 -18.26
C GLN A 229 -11.57 -1.28 -18.83
N ASP A 230 -10.88 -0.60 -19.73
CA ASP A 230 -11.41 0.32 -20.73
C ASP A 230 -12.36 1.41 -20.21
N ILE A 231 -12.01 2.02 -19.07
CA ILE A 231 -12.76 3.13 -18.51
C ILE A 231 -12.43 4.40 -19.29
N ALA A 232 -13.32 4.77 -20.21
CA ALA A 232 -13.15 5.98 -21.03
C ALA A 232 -13.55 7.25 -20.27
N VAL A 233 -12.76 8.31 -20.45
CA VAL A 233 -13.06 9.65 -19.93
C VAL A 233 -13.53 10.54 -21.08
N LYS A 234 -14.85 10.79 -21.16
CA LYS A 234 -15.44 11.53 -22.29
C LYS A 234 -15.37 13.04 -22.10
N ASN A 235 -15.49 13.50 -20.85
CA ASN A 235 -15.44 14.91 -20.51
C ASN A 235 -14.93 15.13 -19.07
N LYS A 236 -14.68 16.38 -18.69
CA LYS A 236 -14.17 16.75 -17.36
C LYS A 236 -15.18 16.51 -16.22
N LEU A 237 -16.48 16.53 -16.50
CA LEU A 237 -17.52 16.30 -15.49
C LEU A 237 -17.54 14.84 -15.03
N ASP A 238 -17.06 13.91 -15.88
CA ASP A 238 -16.98 12.48 -15.55
C ASP A 238 -15.86 12.13 -14.55
N TYR A 239 -14.92 13.04 -14.30
CA TYR A 239 -13.66 12.74 -13.61
C TYR A 239 -13.86 12.06 -12.26
N HIS A 240 -14.71 12.62 -11.41
CA HIS A 240 -14.97 12.07 -10.09
C HIS A 240 -15.60 10.67 -10.16
N ASN A 241 -16.61 10.49 -11.02
CA ASN A 241 -17.30 9.21 -11.20
C ASN A 241 -16.37 8.12 -11.74
N VAL A 242 -15.51 8.47 -12.70
CA VAL A 242 -14.50 7.56 -13.25
C VAL A 242 -13.50 7.15 -12.16
N LEU A 243 -12.98 8.12 -11.39
CA LEU A 243 -12.01 7.84 -10.34
C LEU A 243 -12.60 6.97 -9.22
N GLN A 244 -13.84 7.25 -8.80
CA GLN A 244 -14.57 6.40 -7.86
C GLN A 244 -14.80 4.99 -8.41
N SER A 245 -15.04 4.85 -9.72
CA SER A 245 -15.22 3.56 -10.39
C SER A 245 -13.92 2.74 -10.48
N ILE A 246 -12.80 3.40 -10.80
CA ILE A 246 -11.44 2.83 -10.73
C ILE A 246 -11.16 2.26 -9.34
N PHE A 247 -11.62 2.99 -8.32
CA PHE A 247 -11.34 2.68 -6.93
C PHE A 247 -12.30 1.64 -6.33
N LYS A 248 -13.51 1.49 -6.89
CA LYS A 248 -14.58 0.61 -6.41
C LYS A 248 -14.16 -0.82 -6.08
N PRO A 249 -13.31 -1.52 -6.87
CA PRO A 249 -12.91 -2.90 -6.58
C PRO A 249 -12.23 -3.10 -5.23
N ILE A 250 -11.65 -2.05 -4.64
CA ILE A 250 -10.99 -2.10 -3.33
C ILE A 250 -12.02 -2.38 -2.21
N HIS A 251 -13.26 -1.94 -2.35
CA HIS A 251 -14.35 -2.24 -1.39
C HIS A 251 -14.65 -3.73 -1.25
N HIS A 252 -14.26 -4.53 -2.24
CA HIS A 252 -14.50 -5.97 -2.28
C HIS A 252 -13.30 -6.79 -1.83
N LEU A 253 -12.21 -6.15 -1.40
CA LEU A 253 -11.05 -6.86 -0.88
C LEU A 253 -11.29 -7.37 0.52
N LYS A 254 -10.76 -8.56 0.79
CA LYS A 254 -10.76 -9.11 2.14
C LYS A 254 -9.70 -8.40 3.00
N ILE A 255 -9.80 -8.59 4.32
CA ILE A 255 -8.89 -7.97 5.29
C ILE A 255 -7.43 -8.36 5.00
N GLU A 256 -7.16 -9.64 4.73
CA GLU A 256 -5.84 -10.17 4.37
C GLU A 256 -5.24 -9.56 3.10
N GLU A 257 -6.09 -9.03 2.23
CA GLU A 257 -5.69 -8.34 1.00
C GLU A 257 -5.50 -6.84 1.23
N LEU A 258 -6.41 -6.20 1.97
CA LEU A 258 -6.34 -4.77 2.28
C LEU A 258 -5.11 -4.40 3.09
N ILE A 259 -4.65 -5.26 4.02
CA ILE A 259 -3.41 -5.01 4.77
C ILE A 259 -2.16 -4.92 3.89
N GLN A 260 -2.24 -5.41 2.66
CA GLN A 260 -1.15 -5.36 1.70
C GLN A 260 -1.00 -3.99 1.05
N TRP A 261 -1.95 -3.08 1.31
CA TRP A 261 -1.87 -1.71 0.84
C TRP A 261 -0.89 -0.90 1.67
N GLU A 262 0.22 -0.50 1.04
CA GLU A 262 1.31 0.24 1.69
C GLU A 262 0.83 1.54 2.36
N PHE A 263 -0.13 2.21 1.72
CA PHE A 263 -0.61 3.54 2.08
C PHE A 263 -1.74 3.54 3.13
N LEU A 264 -2.24 2.36 3.51
CA LEU A 264 -3.33 2.21 4.48
C LEU A 264 -3.12 2.98 5.81
N PRO A 265 -1.93 2.95 6.45
CA PRO A 265 -1.71 3.69 7.71
C PRO A 265 -1.85 5.19 7.58
N ILE A 266 -1.68 5.76 6.38
CA ILE A 266 -1.76 7.21 6.22
C ILE A 266 -3.20 7.66 5.95
N ILE A 267 -4.06 6.78 5.44
CA ILE A 267 -5.51 7.04 5.40
C ILE A 267 -6.02 7.34 6.81
N PHE A 268 -5.53 6.61 7.82
CA PHE A 268 -5.82 6.89 9.23
C PHE A 268 -5.40 8.31 9.64
N ASP A 269 -4.21 8.78 9.24
CA ASP A 269 -3.72 10.12 9.60
C ASP A 269 -4.56 11.26 9.01
N HIS A 270 -5.31 10.99 7.93
CA HIS A 270 -6.19 11.95 7.27
C HIS A 270 -7.68 11.74 7.57
N THR A 271 -8.06 10.59 8.13
CA THR A 271 -9.44 10.32 8.50
C THR A 271 -9.74 11.12 9.76
N THR A 272 -10.67 12.08 9.64
CA THR A 272 -11.22 12.71 10.83
C THR A 272 -12.08 11.68 11.54
N ILE A 273 -11.53 11.02 12.56
CA ILE A 273 -12.31 10.17 13.45
C ILE A 273 -13.24 11.12 14.19
N GLN A 274 -14.44 11.33 13.65
CA GLN A 274 -15.42 12.22 14.24
C GLN A 274 -15.72 11.73 15.66
N ASP A 275 -15.62 12.65 16.63
CA ASP A 275 -16.04 12.45 18.03
C ASP A 275 -17.53 12.04 18.18
N GLY A 276 -18.26 11.93 17.06
CA GLY A 276 -19.66 11.55 16.95
C GLY A 276 -19.96 10.05 17.11
N TYR A 277 -18.95 9.16 17.12
CA TYR A 277 -19.17 7.75 17.51
C TYR A 277 -19.31 7.63 19.03
N LYS A 278 -20.37 8.23 19.59
CA LYS A 278 -20.85 8.09 20.98
C LYS A 278 -21.45 6.70 21.28
N ASN A 279 -21.15 5.68 20.46
CA ASN A 279 -21.46 4.32 20.85
C ASN A 279 -20.37 3.85 21.80
N ILE A 280 -20.79 3.60 23.04
CA ILE A 280 -20.01 3.10 24.18
C ILE A 280 -19.46 1.71 23.84
N ARG A 281 -18.54 1.61 22.87
CA ARG A 281 -17.76 0.41 22.65
C ARG A 281 -16.59 0.46 23.63
N SER A 282 -16.33 -0.65 24.31
CA SER A 282 -15.22 -0.77 25.25
C SER A 282 -13.91 -0.40 24.55
N SER A 283 -13.17 0.56 25.10
CA SER A 283 -11.86 0.96 24.57
C SER A 283 -10.93 -0.25 24.43
N LEU A 284 -10.15 -0.27 23.35
CA LEU A 284 -9.23 -1.36 23.03
C LEU A 284 -7.81 -0.81 23.08
N TRP A 285 -7.21 -0.88 24.26
CA TRP A 285 -5.88 -0.33 24.54
C TRP A 285 -4.77 -1.31 24.18
N LEU A 286 -3.80 -0.84 23.40
CA LEU A 286 -2.61 -1.59 22.99
C LEU A 286 -1.32 -0.83 23.33
N PRO A 287 -0.21 -1.52 23.67
CA PRO A 287 1.03 -0.84 24.02
C PRO A 287 1.61 -0.03 22.85
N LEU A 288 2.14 1.15 23.15
CA LEU A 288 2.86 2.00 22.22
C LEU A 288 4.07 2.62 22.94
N TYR A 289 5.25 2.61 22.32
CA TYR A 289 6.41 3.32 22.84
C TYR A 289 6.86 4.37 21.83
N MET A 290 6.73 5.65 22.18
CA MET A 290 7.01 6.76 21.25
C MET A 290 7.62 7.94 21.99
N GLN A 291 8.58 8.63 21.39
CA GLN A 291 9.27 9.78 22.00
C GLN A 291 9.80 9.48 23.41
N ASN A 292 10.38 8.28 23.59
CA ASN A 292 10.87 7.77 24.86
C ASN A 292 9.83 7.62 25.98
N LYS A 293 8.53 7.55 25.65
CA LYS A 293 7.43 7.44 26.61
C LYS A 293 6.65 6.13 26.45
N GLU A 294 6.32 5.53 27.57
CA GLU A 294 5.36 4.43 27.70
C GLU A 294 3.92 4.94 27.54
N MET A 295 3.25 4.46 26.49
CA MET A 295 1.90 4.90 26.14
C MET A 295 0.98 3.70 25.88
N LEU A 296 -0.32 3.93 25.96
CA LEU A 296 -1.35 3.05 25.41
C LEU A 296 -2.04 3.76 24.26
N PHE A 297 -2.25 3.04 23.15
CA PHE A 297 -3.00 3.48 21.98
C PHE A 297 -4.39 2.83 22.02
N ASP A 298 -5.45 3.62 21.94
CA ASP A 298 -6.82 3.14 21.85
C ASP A 298 -7.25 3.00 20.39
N ILE A 299 -7.45 1.75 19.96
CA ILE A 299 -7.88 1.41 18.60
C ILE A 299 -9.23 2.04 18.26
N THR A 300 -10.10 2.27 19.26
CA THR A 300 -11.46 2.76 19.04
C THR A 300 -11.54 4.27 18.83
N THR A 301 -10.57 5.03 19.34
CA THR A 301 -10.54 6.51 19.24
C THR A 301 -9.35 7.02 18.44
N GLY A 302 -8.36 6.17 18.16
CA GLY A 302 -7.10 6.55 17.55
C GLY A 302 -6.19 7.40 18.44
N ARG A 303 -6.54 7.57 19.72
CA ARG A 303 -5.81 8.41 20.67
C ARG A 303 -4.78 7.61 21.46
N SER A 304 -3.78 8.31 22.00
CA SER A 304 -2.78 7.70 22.88
C SER A 304 -2.72 8.41 24.23
N VAL A 305 -2.54 7.65 25.29
CA VAL A 305 -2.39 8.16 26.67
C VAL A 305 -1.09 7.65 27.28
N TRP A 306 -0.53 8.43 28.20
CA TRP A 306 0.69 8.04 28.89
C TRP A 306 0.32 7.19 30.10
N VAL A 307 1.17 6.23 30.44
CA VAL A 307 0.94 5.32 31.57
C VAL A 307 2.21 5.12 32.38
N ALA A 308 2.06 4.67 33.63
CA ALA A 308 3.21 4.37 34.46
C ALA A 308 4.00 3.18 33.90
N GLN A 309 5.33 3.19 34.09
CA GLN A 309 6.22 2.15 33.57
C GLN A 309 5.82 0.73 34.03
N ASN A 310 5.36 0.58 35.27
CA ASN A 310 4.90 -0.69 35.81
C ASN A 310 3.64 -1.19 35.09
N GLU A 311 2.67 -0.31 34.82
CA GLU A 311 1.46 -0.65 34.08
C GLU A 311 1.79 -1.05 32.64
N PHE A 312 2.63 -0.26 31.97
CA PHE A 312 3.10 -0.57 30.63
C PHE A 312 3.78 -1.94 30.55
N LYS A 313 4.63 -2.27 31.54
CA LYS A 313 5.31 -3.56 31.62
C LYS A 313 4.31 -4.73 31.76
N ILE A 314 3.29 -4.57 32.62
CA ILE A 314 2.25 -5.59 32.82
C ILE A 314 1.46 -5.81 31.52
N ILE A 315 0.98 -4.73 30.90
CA ILE A 315 0.16 -4.79 29.67
C ILE A 315 0.97 -5.35 28.51
N SER A 316 2.21 -4.87 28.33
CA SER A 316 3.15 -5.38 27.33
C SER A 316 3.44 -6.88 27.51
N GLY A 317 3.60 -7.33 28.75
CA GLY A 317 3.82 -8.74 29.09
C GLY A 317 2.63 -9.61 28.70
N LYS A 318 1.41 -9.18 29.05
CA LYS A 318 0.16 -9.87 28.65
C LYS A 318 0.03 -9.91 27.12
N PHE A 319 0.25 -8.78 26.45
CA PHE A 319 0.17 -8.67 25.00
C PHE A 319 1.12 -9.66 24.29
N ARG A 320 2.38 -9.75 24.73
CA ARG A 320 3.35 -10.68 24.14
C ARG A 320 2.98 -12.15 24.32
N ALA A 321 2.34 -12.51 25.44
CA ALA A 321 1.86 -13.86 25.64
C ALA A 321 0.83 -14.27 24.58
N PHE A 322 0.08 -13.33 24.02
CA PHE A 322 -0.85 -13.58 22.90
C PHE A 322 -0.18 -13.58 21.51
N PHE A 323 1.03 -13.04 21.38
CA PHE A 323 1.77 -12.95 20.12
C PHE A 323 2.75 -14.10 19.88
N LYS A 324 3.13 -14.82 20.93
CA LYS A 324 3.71 -16.16 20.83
C LYS A 324 2.62 -17.15 20.43
#